data_AF-A0AAD9A3H8-F1
#
_entry.id   AF-A0AAD9A3H8-F1
#
_cell.length_a   1.000
_cell.length_b   1.000
_cell.length_c   1.000
_cell.angle_alpha   90.00
_cell.angle_beta   90.00
_cell.angle_gamma   90.00
#
_symmetry.space_group_name_H-M   'P 1'
#
loop_
_entity.id
_entity.type
_entity.pdbx_description
1 polymer ?
#
loop_
_entity_poly.entity_id
_entity_poly.type
_entity_poly.pdbx_seq_one_letter_code
_entity_poly.pdbx_strand_id
1 'polypeptide(L)'
;MSSEYNPARSASPDAEDDPDLALAIALSLQQEDIALHNRSEASNAPAIPLKQSIKPTTGVAFGSLALDRKKMEEERLARLGKRSATQADLDENFQTSKSQRTDAADSQELRNAAPVLKVQEQAANALDLPFAKGAFRRTWARGYPRTGDDIKIEEVLQKEQLQLAVLSSFQWDEEWLLSKIDCRRTKMVLVAYAANDAEKAVIRSNAPAGLIRFCFPPMHGGYMHSKLQILKYEGYLRLVVPSGNLAPYDWGETGVLENMVFLIDLPRFETQQTTAGTETLFGKELRRFLTALGIGEKLVKSLDNYDFSETSRYGFVHTISGSHANDSWQHTGYCGLGNTARSLGLATDYPVDVDYVTSSLGSLNHGYLTAIYNACQGDSGMKEYEARQSKSTRSKAGRSGPSGSKTITAEAVDLQHHFRIYFPTEKTVSSSRGGRSVSMSRPGSPRRRSILVPKCPCLLRMLISRH
;
A
#
# COMPACT_ATOMS: atom_id res chain seq x y z
N MET A 1 -40.47 -8.37 -55.75
CA MET A 1 -41.61 -7.46 -55.52
C MET A 1 -41.48 -7.00 -54.07
N SER A 2 -40.54 -6.12 -53.74
CA SER A 2 -40.46 -4.68 -54.03
C SER A 2 -41.50 -3.87 -53.26
N SER A 3 -40.98 -2.85 -52.57
CA SER A 3 -41.62 -1.63 -52.04
C SER A 3 -42.28 -1.70 -50.66
N GLU A 4 -42.18 -0.71 -49.75
CA GLU A 4 -41.25 0.39 -49.43
C GLU A 4 -41.91 1.17 -48.25
N TYR A 5 -41.09 1.92 -47.49
CA TYR A 5 -41.42 3.10 -46.65
C TYR A 5 -42.08 2.99 -45.24
N ASN A 6 -41.32 3.54 -44.28
CA ASN A 6 -41.59 3.99 -42.89
C ASN A 6 -42.46 5.29 -42.91
N PRO A 7 -43.18 5.75 -41.84
CA PRO A 7 -42.56 6.17 -40.56
C PRO A 7 -43.47 6.19 -39.27
N ALA A 8 -42.85 6.54 -38.13
CA ALA A 8 -43.37 7.35 -37.00
C ALA A 8 -43.68 6.69 -35.62
N ARG A 9 -42.99 7.25 -34.59
CA ARG A 9 -43.37 7.57 -33.20
C ARG A 9 -44.49 6.77 -32.47
N SER A 10 -44.14 6.23 -31.31
CA SER A 10 -45.02 6.11 -30.12
C SER A 10 -44.19 6.40 -28.86
N ALA A 11 -44.42 7.52 -28.17
CA ALA A 11 -45.40 7.72 -27.09
C ALA A 11 -45.07 6.87 -25.85
N SER A 12 -44.52 7.53 -24.83
CA SER A 12 -44.34 7.08 -23.46
C SER A 12 -45.69 6.67 -22.82
N PRO A 13 -45.77 5.58 -22.04
CA PRO A 13 -46.93 5.33 -21.18
C PRO A 13 -46.76 6.03 -19.82
N ASP A 14 -47.86 6.65 -19.39
CA ASP A 14 -48.04 7.42 -18.15
C ASP A 14 -47.97 6.57 -16.86
N ALA A 15 -47.71 7.27 -15.74
CA ALA A 15 -47.26 6.73 -14.45
C ALA A 15 -48.35 6.20 -13.51
N GLU A 16 -49.46 5.64 -14.00
CA GLU A 16 -50.60 5.24 -13.14
C GLU A 16 -50.96 3.75 -13.11
N ASP A 17 -50.11 2.85 -13.60
CA ASP A 17 -50.37 1.39 -13.53
C ASP A 17 -49.22 0.56 -12.92
N ASP A 18 -48.45 1.15 -11.98
CA ASP A 18 -47.47 0.38 -11.19
C ASP A 18 -47.93 0.20 -9.73
N PRO A 19 -48.54 -0.95 -9.39
CA PRO A 19 -48.98 -1.23 -8.02
C PRO A 19 -47.80 -1.34 -7.03
N ASP A 20 -46.58 -1.62 -7.50
CA ASP A 20 -45.39 -1.73 -6.65
C ASP A 20 -44.87 -0.34 -6.25
N LEU A 21 -45.04 0.67 -7.11
CA LEU A 21 -44.71 2.06 -6.78
C LEU A 21 -45.69 2.64 -5.75
N ALA A 22 -46.99 2.34 -5.88
CA ALA A 22 -48.00 2.74 -4.91
C ALA A 22 -47.74 2.12 -3.52
N LEU A 23 -47.31 0.84 -3.49
CA LEU A 23 -46.93 0.16 -2.25
C LEU A 23 -45.67 0.76 -1.61
N ALA A 24 -44.66 1.14 -2.42
CA ALA A 24 -43.44 1.78 -1.93
C ALA A 24 -43.68 3.18 -1.34
N ILE A 25 -44.62 3.94 -1.90
CA ILE A 25 -45.01 5.26 -1.39
C ILE A 25 -45.82 5.11 -0.09
N ALA A 26 -46.74 4.14 -0.03
CA ALA A 26 -47.51 3.87 1.19
C ALA A 26 -46.62 3.43 2.37
N LEU A 27 -45.62 2.58 2.11
CA LEU A 27 -44.64 2.15 3.11
C LEU A 27 -43.73 3.29 3.57
N SER A 28 -43.36 4.21 2.66
CA SER A 28 -42.54 5.39 3.01
C SER A 28 -43.29 6.38 3.89
N LEU A 29 -44.60 6.61 3.62
CA LEU A 29 -45.44 7.50 4.43
C LEU A 29 -45.69 6.94 5.85
N GLN A 30 -45.89 5.62 5.97
CA GLN A 30 -46.03 4.97 7.28
C GLN A 30 -44.74 5.07 8.13
N GLN A 31 -43.58 5.07 7.49
CA GLN A 31 -42.29 5.16 8.17
C GLN A 31 -42.00 6.58 8.70
N GLU A 32 -42.52 7.62 8.02
CA GLU A 32 -42.43 9.02 8.46
C GLU A 32 -43.36 9.32 9.64
N ASP A 33 -44.58 8.75 9.68
CA ASP A 33 -45.51 8.92 10.81
C ASP A 33 -45.00 8.26 12.10
N ILE A 34 -44.33 7.10 12.01
CA ILE A 34 -43.69 6.43 13.15
C ILE A 34 -42.49 7.25 13.68
N ALA A 35 -41.79 7.98 12.81
CA ALA A 35 -40.66 8.82 13.18
C ALA A 35 -41.09 10.14 13.85
N LEU A 36 -42.30 10.62 13.56
CA LEU A 36 -42.88 11.83 14.19
C LEU A 36 -43.58 11.51 15.52
N HIS A 37 -44.22 10.33 15.66
CA HIS A 37 -44.87 9.95 16.92
C HIS A 37 -43.87 9.63 18.04
N ASN A 38 -42.70 9.06 17.72
CA ASN A 38 -41.63 8.76 18.68
C ASN A 38 -40.82 9.98 19.17
N ARG A 39 -41.10 11.19 18.65
CA ARG A 39 -40.45 12.44 19.10
C ARG A 39 -41.20 13.19 20.20
N SER A 40 -42.42 12.76 20.55
CA SER A 40 -43.30 13.51 21.47
C SER A 40 -43.46 12.87 22.86
N GLU A 41 -42.92 11.67 23.10
CA GLU A 41 -42.99 10.99 24.41
C GLU A 41 -41.61 10.60 24.93
N ALA A 42 -40.81 11.58 25.37
CA ALA A 42 -39.70 11.36 26.31
C ALA A 42 -39.21 12.69 26.91
N SER A 43 -40.04 13.36 27.71
CA SER A 43 -39.57 14.39 28.63
C SER A 43 -39.88 13.96 30.07
N ASN A 44 -38.88 13.42 30.78
CA ASN A 44 -38.64 13.72 32.20
C ASN A 44 -37.36 13.04 32.74
N ALA A 45 -36.56 13.84 33.46
CA ALA A 45 -35.43 13.53 34.36
C ALA A 45 -34.00 13.35 33.77
N PRO A 46 -32.94 13.78 34.50
CA PRO A 46 -31.79 14.45 33.89
C PRO A 46 -30.46 13.68 34.02
N ALA A 47 -29.61 13.73 32.98
CA ALA A 47 -28.17 13.48 33.11
C ALA A 47 -27.34 14.11 31.96
N ILE A 48 -26.52 15.08 32.35
CA ILE A 48 -25.24 15.59 31.79
C ILE A 48 -24.77 15.01 30.44
N PRO A 49 -24.61 15.81 29.36
CA PRO A 49 -24.03 15.35 28.10
C PRO A 49 -22.54 15.69 27.96
N LEU A 50 -21.68 14.67 27.85
CA LEU A 50 -20.38 14.78 27.18
C LEU A 50 -20.59 14.44 25.68
N LYS A 51 -20.56 15.46 24.82
CA LYS A 51 -20.50 15.29 23.36
C LYS A 51 -19.06 15.03 22.93
N GLN A 52 -18.80 13.90 22.27
CA GLN A 52 -17.68 13.78 21.33
C GLN A 52 -18.23 13.42 19.94
N SER A 53 -18.13 14.41 19.06
CA SER A 53 -18.39 14.35 17.63
C SER A 53 -17.26 13.60 16.95
N ILE A 54 -17.59 12.48 16.29
CA ILE A 54 -16.70 11.82 15.34
C ILE A 54 -16.93 12.47 13.98
N LYS A 55 -15.94 13.22 13.48
CA LYS A 55 -15.89 13.68 12.09
C LYS A 55 -14.98 12.73 11.30
N PRO A 56 -15.36 12.30 10.07
CA PRO A 56 -14.56 11.39 9.27
C PRO A 56 -13.28 12.07 8.76
N THR A 57 -12.16 11.37 8.90
CA THR A 57 -10.84 11.73 8.38
C THR A 57 -10.72 11.41 6.90
N THR A 58 -10.29 12.38 6.12
CA THR A 58 -9.98 12.32 4.69
C THR A 58 -8.84 11.35 4.38
N GLY A 59 -9.16 10.14 3.94
CA GLY A 59 -8.26 9.28 3.18
C GLY A 59 -8.32 9.66 1.71
N VAL A 60 -7.17 9.84 1.06
CA VAL A 60 -7.10 10.10 -0.38
C VAL A 60 -7.45 8.79 -1.09
N ALA A 61 -8.69 8.68 -1.55
CA ALA A 61 -9.21 7.51 -2.25
C ALA A 61 -8.72 7.51 -3.70
N PHE A 62 -8.20 6.36 -4.15
CA PHE A 62 -8.06 6.05 -5.59
C PHE A 62 -9.43 6.27 -6.24
N GLY A 63 -9.51 7.11 -7.27
CA GLY A 63 -10.79 7.41 -7.93
C GLY A 63 -11.58 8.60 -7.38
N SER A 64 -11.02 9.44 -6.50
CA SER A 64 -11.66 10.71 -6.10
C SER A 64 -11.29 11.93 -6.96
N LEU A 65 -10.23 11.85 -7.79
CA LEU A 65 -9.77 13.01 -8.59
C LEU A 65 -9.22 12.72 -10.00
N ALA A 66 -9.21 11.49 -10.51
CA ALA A 66 -8.82 11.25 -11.91
C ALA A 66 -9.60 10.09 -12.53
N LEU A 67 -9.91 10.22 -13.81
CA LEU A 67 -10.82 9.39 -14.61
C LEU A 67 -12.32 9.70 -14.44
N ASP A 68 -12.67 10.98 -14.36
CA ASP A 68 -14.05 11.39 -14.65
C ASP A 68 -14.31 11.19 -16.16
N ARG A 69 -14.76 9.96 -16.49
CA ARG A 69 -15.14 9.55 -17.84
C ARG A 69 -16.09 10.56 -18.47
N LYS A 70 -16.96 11.16 -17.67
CA LYS A 70 -17.93 12.17 -18.10
C LYS A 70 -17.25 13.47 -18.46
N LYS A 71 -16.29 13.95 -17.67
CA LYS A 71 -15.51 15.16 -17.99
C LYS A 71 -14.63 15.00 -19.23
N MET A 72 -14.04 13.82 -19.44
CA MET A 72 -13.31 13.53 -20.69
C MET A 72 -14.23 13.41 -21.91
N GLU A 73 -15.44 12.88 -21.75
CA GLU A 73 -16.45 12.84 -22.82
C GLU A 73 -17.02 14.23 -23.11
N GLU A 74 -17.25 15.05 -22.09
CA GLU A 74 -17.62 16.46 -22.20
C GLU A 74 -16.52 17.28 -22.87
N GLU A 75 -15.25 17.04 -22.54
CA GLU A 75 -14.11 17.69 -23.21
C GLU A 75 -13.96 17.21 -24.67
N ARG A 76 -14.20 15.92 -24.95
CA ARG A 76 -14.24 15.38 -26.32
C ARG A 76 -15.40 15.98 -27.14
N LEU A 77 -16.58 16.11 -26.54
CA LEU A 77 -17.76 16.75 -27.13
C LEU A 77 -17.53 18.26 -27.34
N ALA A 78 -16.86 18.93 -26.40
CA ALA A 78 -16.49 20.34 -26.54
C ALA A 78 -15.45 20.56 -27.66
N ARG A 79 -14.51 19.64 -27.85
CA ARG A 79 -13.55 19.68 -28.98
C ARG A 79 -14.23 19.41 -30.33
N LEU A 80 -15.26 18.56 -30.36
CA LEU A 80 -16.08 18.33 -31.57
C LEU A 80 -16.97 19.55 -31.88
N GLY A 81 -17.58 20.18 -30.86
CA GLY A 81 -18.36 21.41 -31.02
C GLY A 81 -17.53 22.59 -31.52
N LYS A 82 -16.27 22.71 -31.06
CA LYS A 82 -15.35 23.75 -31.55
C LYS A 82 -14.93 23.58 -33.01
N ARG A 83 -14.82 22.34 -33.52
CA ARG A 83 -14.57 22.08 -34.95
C ARG A 83 -15.79 22.38 -35.82
N SER A 84 -17.01 22.16 -35.30
CA SER A 84 -18.24 22.54 -36.00
C SER A 84 -18.48 24.06 -36.01
N ALA A 85 -17.95 24.80 -35.02
CA ALA A 85 -18.07 26.26 -34.94
C ALA A 85 -16.97 27.02 -35.71
N THR A 86 -15.84 26.38 -36.03
CA THR A 86 -14.75 26.96 -36.83
C THR A 86 -14.82 26.61 -38.32
N GLN A 87 -15.87 25.91 -38.75
CA GLN A 87 -16.13 25.58 -40.16
C GLN A 87 -17.26 26.44 -40.77
N ALA A 88 -17.77 27.42 -40.01
CA ALA A 88 -18.77 28.39 -40.46
C ALA A 88 -18.20 29.81 -40.70
N ASP A 89 -16.93 30.04 -40.35
CA ASP A 89 -16.21 31.28 -40.67
C ASP A 89 -14.88 30.89 -41.32
N LEU A 90 -14.57 31.50 -42.47
CA LEU A 90 -13.40 31.32 -43.36
C LEU A 90 -13.72 30.69 -44.73
N ASP A 91 -14.73 31.22 -45.41
CA ASP A 91 -14.68 31.42 -46.86
C ASP A 91 -14.42 32.92 -47.10
N GLU A 92 -13.19 33.29 -47.45
CA GLU A 92 -12.85 34.39 -48.38
C GLU A 92 -11.32 34.51 -48.53
N ASN A 93 -10.87 34.22 -49.76
CA ASN A 93 -9.85 34.95 -50.52
C ASN A 93 -8.31 34.70 -50.38
N PHE A 94 -7.79 34.25 -51.53
CA PHE A 94 -6.56 34.65 -52.26
C PHE A 94 -5.20 33.90 -52.12
N GLN A 95 -4.95 33.08 -53.15
CA GLN A 95 -3.84 33.10 -54.14
C GLN A 95 -2.36 32.84 -53.76
N THR A 96 -1.90 31.67 -54.22
CA THR A 96 -0.71 31.39 -55.09
C THR A 96 0.65 32.06 -54.83
N SER A 97 1.68 31.21 -54.62
CA SER A 97 2.88 31.16 -55.50
C SER A 97 3.74 29.90 -55.24
N LYS A 98 4.30 29.34 -56.32
CA LYS A 98 5.18 28.17 -56.40
C LYS A 98 6.66 28.60 -56.39
N SER A 99 7.57 27.80 -55.84
CA SER A 99 8.93 27.53 -56.38
C SER A 99 9.62 26.42 -55.56
N GLN A 100 9.73 25.19 -56.08
CA GLN A 100 10.88 24.56 -56.78
C GLN A 100 11.93 23.85 -55.89
N ARG A 101 12.18 22.60 -56.30
CA ARG A 101 13.16 21.60 -55.86
C ARG A 101 14.60 21.95 -56.28
N THR A 102 15.58 21.36 -55.59
CA THR A 102 16.72 20.68 -56.23
C THR A 102 17.26 19.54 -55.35
N ASP A 103 17.49 18.39 -56.00
CA ASP A 103 18.16 17.17 -55.51
C ASP A 103 19.71 17.30 -55.53
N ALA A 104 20.43 16.50 -54.73
CA ALA A 104 21.53 15.60 -55.17
C ALA A 104 22.37 14.98 -54.01
N ALA A 105 22.42 13.65 -53.99
CA ALA A 105 23.53 12.66 -53.82
C ALA A 105 25.00 13.19 -53.74
N ASP A 106 26.03 12.50 -53.23
CA ASP A 106 26.33 11.19 -52.61
C ASP A 106 27.85 11.17 -52.27
N SER A 107 28.33 10.13 -51.56
CA SER A 107 29.70 9.54 -51.53
C SER A 107 30.59 9.67 -50.26
N GLN A 108 30.59 8.55 -49.50
CA GLN A 108 31.72 7.68 -49.05
C GLN A 108 33.05 8.30 -48.55
N GLU A 109 33.49 8.08 -47.30
CA GLU A 109 34.18 6.93 -46.64
C GLU A 109 35.63 7.32 -46.25
N LEU A 110 36.03 7.16 -44.98
CA LEU A 110 37.35 6.62 -44.57
C LEU A 110 37.45 6.37 -43.04
N ARG A 111 37.39 5.08 -42.73
CA ARG A 111 37.92 4.23 -41.64
C ARG A 111 38.88 4.84 -40.59
N ASN A 112 38.69 4.43 -39.32
CA ASN A 112 39.69 3.78 -38.42
C ASN A 112 39.03 3.46 -37.06
N ALA A 113 38.72 2.18 -36.76
CA ALA A 113 39.52 1.21 -35.99
C ALA A 113 39.22 1.23 -34.47
N ALA A 114 38.47 0.21 -34.01
CA ALA A 114 38.16 -0.10 -32.61
C ALA A 114 39.13 -1.15 -32.04
N PRO A 115 39.34 -1.24 -30.71
CA PRO A 115 39.86 -2.44 -30.09
C PRO A 115 38.69 -3.36 -29.67
N VAL A 116 38.73 -4.57 -30.20
CA VAL A 116 37.82 -5.69 -29.89
C VAL A 116 38.26 -6.31 -28.55
N LEU A 117 37.42 -6.21 -27.52
CA LEU A 117 37.50 -7.07 -26.34
C LEU A 117 36.59 -8.28 -26.58
N LYS A 118 37.22 -9.47 -26.49
CA LYS A 118 36.63 -10.78 -26.73
C LYS A 118 35.45 -11.02 -25.79
N VAL A 119 34.25 -11.12 -26.36
CA VAL A 119 33.10 -11.73 -25.70
C VAL A 119 33.30 -13.24 -25.79
N GLN A 120 33.59 -13.87 -24.67
CA GLN A 120 33.48 -15.33 -24.55
C GLN A 120 32.01 -15.67 -24.42
N GLU A 121 31.48 -16.23 -25.51
CA GLU A 121 30.25 -17.00 -25.54
C GLU A 121 30.34 -18.15 -24.53
N GLN A 122 29.56 -18.06 -23.46
CA GLN A 122 29.22 -19.20 -22.62
C GLN A 122 27.72 -19.45 -22.78
N ALA A 123 27.41 -20.53 -23.49
CA ALA A 123 26.07 -21.10 -23.54
C ALA A 123 25.81 -21.90 -22.25
N ALA A 124 24.81 -21.48 -21.46
CA ALA A 124 23.79 -22.32 -20.82
C ALA A 124 22.93 -21.49 -19.85
N ASN A 125 21.62 -21.57 -20.03
CA ASN A 125 20.56 -20.89 -19.28
C ASN A 125 20.66 -21.10 -17.76
N ALA A 126 21.14 -20.09 -17.04
CA ALA A 126 20.61 -19.72 -15.75
C ALA A 126 20.08 -18.29 -15.91
N LEU A 127 18.81 -18.04 -15.61
CA LEU A 127 18.32 -16.67 -15.47
C LEU A 127 19.22 -15.99 -14.42
N ASP A 128 20.10 -15.09 -14.84
CA ASP A 128 20.89 -14.29 -13.91
C ASP A 128 19.96 -13.28 -13.26
N LEU A 129 19.30 -13.70 -12.18
CA LEU A 129 18.29 -12.92 -11.49
C LEU A 129 18.97 -11.80 -10.69
N PRO A 130 18.67 -10.51 -10.97
CA PRO A 130 19.37 -9.39 -10.34
C PRO A 130 19.36 -9.42 -8.81
N PHE A 131 18.29 -9.95 -8.22
CA PHE A 131 18.12 -10.05 -6.77
C PHE A 131 17.84 -11.48 -6.30
N ALA A 132 18.50 -12.49 -6.90
CA ALA A 132 18.30 -13.91 -6.55
C ALA A 132 18.34 -14.16 -5.04
N LYS A 133 19.37 -13.64 -4.36
CA LYS A 133 19.60 -13.83 -2.90
C LYS A 133 18.86 -12.84 -2.01
N GLY A 134 18.06 -11.96 -2.60
CA GLY A 134 17.49 -10.81 -1.94
C GLY A 134 18.49 -9.67 -1.68
N ALA A 135 17.99 -8.44 -1.60
CA ALA A 135 18.80 -7.25 -1.42
C ALA A 135 18.04 -6.14 -0.69
N PHE A 136 18.74 -5.41 0.17
CA PHE A 136 18.30 -4.13 0.70
C PHE A 136 18.92 -2.98 -0.11
N ARG A 137 18.11 -2.01 -0.48
CA ARG A 137 18.51 -0.81 -1.23
C ARG A 137 17.89 0.43 -0.62
N ARG A 138 18.61 1.54 -0.69
CA ARG A 138 18.07 2.88 -0.43
C ARG A 138 17.32 3.35 -1.67
N THR A 139 16.24 4.10 -1.54
CA THR A 139 15.66 4.74 -2.71
C THR A 139 16.62 5.82 -3.20
N TRP A 140 16.79 5.88 -4.52
CA TRP A 140 17.54 6.96 -5.14
C TRP A 140 16.97 8.33 -4.72
N ALA A 141 17.84 9.32 -4.51
CA ALA A 141 17.43 10.68 -4.18
C ALA A 141 18.03 11.72 -5.16
N ARG A 142 17.18 12.60 -5.72
CA ARG A 142 17.60 13.64 -6.67
C ARG A 142 18.64 14.59 -6.05
N GLY A 143 19.78 14.72 -6.72
CA GLY A 143 20.87 15.58 -6.30
C GLY A 143 21.89 14.89 -5.39
N TYR A 144 21.76 13.58 -5.20
CA TYR A 144 22.77 12.74 -4.57
C TYR A 144 23.47 11.87 -5.62
N PRO A 145 24.78 11.62 -5.50
CA PRO A 145 25.48 10.70 -6.38
C PRO A 145 24.97 9.27 -6.19
N ARG A 146 24.96 8.50 -7.28
CA ARG A 146 24.65 7.07 -7.27
C ARG A 146 25.85 6.32 -6.68
N THR A 147 25.64 5.58 -5.61
CA THR A 147 26.69 4.82 -4.90
C THR A 147 26.60 3.31 -5.11
N GLY A 148 25.60 2.85 -5.88
CA GLY A 148 25.41 1.43 -6.24
C GLY A 148 24.58 0.63 -5.23
N ASP A 149 24.28 1.21 -4.06
CA ASP A 149 23.40 0.67 -3.04
C ASP A 149 22.00 1.33 -3.04
N ASP A 150 21.74 2.17 -4.04
CA ASP A 150 20.47 2.83 -4.25
C ASP A 150 19.65 2.20 -5.40
N ILE A 151 18.34 2.48 -5.45
CA ILE A 151 17.42 1.96 -6.47
C ILE A 151 16.30 2.96 -6.79
N LYS A 152 15.96 3.08 -8.07
CA LYS A 152 14.80 3.84 -8.57
C LYS A 152 13.58 2.94 -8.73
N ILE A 153 12.40 3.54 -8.75
CA ILE A 153 11.15 2.80 -8.97
C ILE A 153 11.14 2.09 -10.34
N GLU A 154 11.74 2.69 -11.38
CA GLU A 154 11.82 2.09 -12.71
C GLU A 154 12.69 0.84 -12.73
N GLU A 155 13.76 0.82 -11.93
CA GLU A 155 14.66 -0.34 -11.77
C GLU A 155 13.98 -1.47 -11.00
N VAL A 156 13.05 -1.13 -10.09
CA VAL A 156 12.20 -2.10 -9.39
C VAL A 156 11.15 -2.68 -10.34
N LEU A 157 10.39 -1.83 -11.04
CA LEU A 157 9.23 -2.22 -11.83
C LEU A 157 9.58 -2.86 -13.16
N GLN A 158 10.64 -2.40 -13.84
CA GLN A 158 11.07 -2.91 -15.16
C GLN A 158 9.89 -3.04 -16.13
N LYS A 159 9.21 -1.91 -16.35
CA LYS A 159 7.86 -1.84 -16.94
C LYS A 159 7.74 -2.51 -18.31
N GLU A 160 8.81 -2.58 -19.08
CA GLU A 160 8.85 -3.20 -20.40
C GLU A 160 8.67 -4.73 -20.33
N GLN A 161 9.02 -5.35 -19.20
CA GLN A 161 8.95 -6.81 -19.00
C GLN A 161 7.83 -7.22 -18.04
N LEU A 162 7.26 -6.26 -17.31
CA LEU A 162 6.29 -6.51 -16.25
C LEU A 162 4.94 -7.00 -16.80
N GLN A 163 4.53 -8.21 -16.41
CA GLN A 163 3.29 -8.84 -16.88
C GLN A 163 2.11 -8.60 -15.93
N LEU A 164 2.37 -8.65 -14.62
CA LEU A 164 1.36 -8.47 -13.58
C LEU A 164 1.98 -7.81 -12.35
N ALA A 165 1.28 -6.83 -11.78
CA ALA A 165 1.67 -6.16 -10.56
C ALA A 165 0.56 -6.24 -9.51
N VAL A 166 0.82 -6.82 -8.35
CA VAL A 166 -0.02 -6.66 -7.15
C VAL A 166 0.63 -5.61 -6.27
N LEU A 167 -0.04 -4.49 -6.04
CA LEU A 167 0.51 -3.35 -5.33
C LEU A 167 -0.37 -3.02 -4.12
N SER A 168 0.25 -2.86 -2.96
CA SER A 168 -0.35 -2.24 -1.78
C SER A 168 0.47 -1.03 -1.39
N SER A 169 -0.20 0.04 -0.98
CA SER A 169 0.42 1.24 -0.44
C SER A 169 -0.59 2.01 0.39
N PHE A 170 -0.13 2.76 1.39
CA PHE A 170 -1.04 3.63 2.15
C PHE A 170 -1.47 4.85 1.33
N GLN A 171 -0.55 5.35 0.52
CA GLN A 171 -0.79 6.45 -0.42
C GLN A 171 -0.20 6.07 -1.77
N TRP A 172 -0.82 6.55 -2.84
CA TRP A 172 -0.23 6.53 -4.16
C TRP A 172 -0.61 7.80 -4.90
N ASP A 173 0.29 8.25 -5.75
CA ASP A 173 0.04 9.25 -6.77
C ASP A 173 -0.34 8.51 -8.05
N GLU A 174 -1.59 8.65 -8.48
CA GLU A 174 -2.14 7.86 -9.60
C GLU A 174 -1.45 8.18 -10.92
N GLU A 175 -1.33 9.46 -11.26
CA GLU A 175 -0.71 9.90 -12.50
C GLU A 175 0.76 9.47 -12.55
N TRP A 176 1.47 9.65 -11.43
CA TRP A 176 2.85 9.20 -11.29
C TRP A 176 2.95 7.68 -11.44
N LEU A 177 2.15 6.89 -10.72
CA LEU A 177 2.20 5.43 -10.77
C LEU A 177 1.93 4.90 -12.18
N LEU A 178 0.90 5.42 -12.85
CA LEU A 178 0.56 5.04 -14.22
C LEU A 178 1.65 5.45 -15.21
N SER A 179 2.41 6.53 -14.94
CA SER A 179 3.59 6.87 -15.76
C SER A 179 4.75 5.86 -15.63
N LYS A 180 4.81 5.10 -14.52
CA LYS A 180 5.86 4.12 -14.25
C LYS A 180 5.55 2.71 -14.74
N ILE A 181 4.35 2.45 -15.25
CA ILE A 181 3.89 1.13 -15.68
C ILE A 181 3.43 1.17 -17.15
N ASP A 182 3.70 0.11 -17.91
CA ASP A 182 3.11 -0.06 -19.23
C ASP A 182 1.70 -0.67 -19.10
N CYS A 183 0.70 0.21 -19.04
CA CYS A 183 -0.72 -0.14 -18.95
C CYS A 183 -1.25 -0.95 -20.15
N ARG A 184 -0.50 -1.15 -21.23
CA ARG A 184 -0.92 -2.02 -22.35
C ARG A 184 -0.54 -3.47 -22.10
N ARG A 185 0.49 -3.70 -21.30
CA ARG A 185 1.11 -5.01 -21.04
C ARG A 185 0.80 -5.53 -19.65
N THR A 186 0.88 -4.65 -18.65
CA THR A 186 0.84 -5.02 -17.24
C THR A 186 -0.58 -5.04 -16.72
N LYS A 187 -1.05 -6.20 -16.25
CA LYS A 187 -2.27 -6.29 -15.44
C LYS A 187 -1.97 -5.79 -14.03
N MET A 188 -2.91 -5.08 -13.40
CA MET A 188 -2.69 -4.53 -12.05
C MET A 188 -3.76 -5.01 -11.07
N VAL A 189 -3.33 -5.37 -9.87
CA VAL A 189 -4.18 -5.60 -8.70
C VAL A 189 -3.77 -4.60 -7.63
N LEU A 190 -4.65 -3.65 -7.32
CA LEU A 190 -4.41 -2.61 -6.33
C LEU A 190 -5.15 -2.94 -5.03
N VAL A 191 -4.41 -3.05 -3.94
CA VAL A 191 -4.96 -3.21 -2.60
C VAL A 191 -5.22 -1.81 -2.06
N ALA A 192 -6.49 -1.43 -1.96
CA ALA A 192 -6.94 -0.09 -1.58
C ALA A 192 -7.80 -0.14 -0.32
N TYR A 193 -7.77 0.94 0.45
CA TYR A 193 -8.76 1.14 1.52
C TYR A 193 -10.06 1.70 0.96
N ALA A 194 -11.19 1.23 1.48
CA ALA A 194 -12.50 1.84 1.30
C ALA A 194 -13.30 1.65 2.59
N ALA A 195 -14.02 2.68 3.01
CA ALA A 195 -14.75 2.71 4.27
C ALA A 195 -16.05 1.88 4.22
N ASN A 196 -16.70 1.81 3.06
CA ASN A 196 -17.97 1.10 2.87
C ASN A 196 -18.13 0.58 1.43
N ASP A 197 -19.18 -0.23 1.19
CA ASP A 197 -19.39 -0.87 -0.11
C ASP A 197 -19.77 0.11 -1.23
N ALA A 198 -20.42 1.24 -0.90
CA ALA A 198 -20.69 2.29 -1.88
C ALA A 198 -19.39 2.91 -2.41
N GLU A 199 -18.45 3.22 -1.51
CA GLU A 199 -17.12 3.70 -1.89
C GLU A 199 -16.36 2.65 -2.74
N LYS A 200 -16.40 1.37 -2.34
CA LYS A 200 -15.81 0.29 -3.16
C LYS A 200 -16.38 0.25 -4.58
N ALA A 201 -17.69 0.45 -4.73
CA ALA A 201 -18.36 0.45 -6.03
C ALA A 201 -17.90 1.64 -6.90
N VAL A 202 -17.80 2.84 -6.31
CA VAL A 202 -17.29 4.03 -6.99
C VAL A 202 -15.86 3.82 -7.47
N ILE A 203 -14.96 3.36 -6.58
CA ILE A 203 -13.55 3.10 -6.92
C ILE A 203 -13.44 2.09 -8.08
N ARG A 204 -14.26 1.03 -8.07
CA ARG A 204 -14.28 0.04 -9.15
C ARG A 204 -14.80 0.61 -10.46
N SER A 205 -15.83 1.47 -10.42
CA SER A 205 -16.44 2.05 -11.61
C SER A 205 -15.53 3.04 -12.35
N ASN A 206 -14.63 3.70 -11.61
CA ASN A 206 -13.67 4.67 -12.16
C ASN A 206 -12.40 4.00 -12.70
N ALA A 207 -12.21 2.70 -12.45
CA ALA A 207 -11.04 1.96 -12.90
C ALA A 207 -11.13 1.60 -14.40
N PRO A 208 -10.04 1.70 -15.17
CA PRO A 208 -10.00 1.20 -16.55
C PRO A 208 -10.37 -0.29 -16.60
N ALA A 209 -11.50 -0.59 -17.23
CA ALA A 209 -12.06 -1.93 -17.29
C ALA A 209 -11.06 -2.92 -17.92
N GLY A 210 -10.84 -4.05 -17.25
CA GLY A 210 -9.98 -5.15 -17.73
C GLY A 210 -8.48 -4.99 -17.42
N LEU A 211 -8.03 -3.82 -16.97
CA LEU A 211 -6.62 -3.58 -16.68
C LEU A 211 -6.30 -3.55 -15.19
N ILE A 212 -7.14 -2.87 -14.39
CA ILE A 212 -6.94 -2.67 -12.96
C ILE A 212 -8.05 -3.37 -12.18
N ARG A 213 -7.66 -4.22 -11.22
CA ARG A 213 -8.56 -4.85 -10.26
C ARG A 213 -8.29 -4.31 -8.87
N PHE A 214 -9.36 -3.99 -8.13
CA PHE A 214 -9.25 -3.59 -6.73
C PHE A 214 -9.46 -4.75 -5.76
N CYS A 215 -8.70 -4.73 -4.69
CA CYS A 215 -8.83 -5.56 -3.51
C CYS A 215 -8.99 -4.65 -2.28
N PHE A 216 -10.01 -4.91 -1.46
CA PHE A 216 -10.35 -4.07 -0.31
C PHE A 216 -10.30 -4.91 0.97
N PRO A 217 -9.21 -4.81 1.75
CA PRO A 217 -9.05 -5.62 2.95
C PRO A 217 -10.04 -5.20 4.04
N PRO A 218 -10.53 -6.15 4.86
CA PRO A 218 -11.35 -5.84 6.02
C PRO A 218 -10.48 -5.14 7.09
N MET A 219 -10.86 -3.92 7.48
CA MET A 219 -10.00 -3.09 8.33
C MET A 219 -10.26 -3.18 9.82
N HIS A 220 -11.46 -3.55 10.28
CA HIS A 220 -11.79 -3.69 11.72
C HIS A 220 -11.30 -2.52 12.60
N GLY A 221 -11.39 -1.28 12.11
CA GLY A 221 -10.92 -0.07 12.81
C GLY A 221 -9.42 0.24 12.69
N GLY A 222 -8.65 -0.58 11.96
CA GLY A 222 -7.24 -0.36 11.62
C GLY A 222 -7.02 0.45 10.33
N TYR A 223 -5.75 0.57 9.93
CA TYR A 223 -5.32 1.29 8.72
C TYR A 223 -4.51 0.39 7.78
N MET A 224 -4.74 0.52 6.47
CA MET A 224 -3.98 -0.22 5.46
C MET A 224 -2.64 0.47 5.23
N HIS A 225 -1.67 0.20 6.12
CA HIS A 225 -0.34 0.82 6.03
C HIS A 225 0.67 -0.02 5.24
N SER A 226 0.27 -1.20 4.79
CA SER A 226 1.16 -2.13 4.11
C SER A 226 1.62 -1.60 2.76
N LYS A 227 2.92 -1.74 2.51
CA LYS A 227 3.56 -1.44 1.24
C LYS A 227 4.22 -2.72 0.76
N LEU A 228 3.67 -3.33 -0.28
CA LEU A 228 4.09 -4.63 -0.81
C LEU A 228 3.85 -4.61 -2.30
N GLN A 229 4.83 -5.08 -3.07
CA GLN A 229 4.71 -5.25 -4.51
C GLN A 229 5.05 -6.70 -4.84
N ILE A 230 4.17 -7.36 -5.58
CA ILE A 230 4.40 -8.69 -6.16
C ILE A 230 4.38 -8.51 -7.66
N LEU A 231 5.55 -8.62 -8.26
CA LEU A 231 5.80 -8.25 -9.65
C LEU A 231 6.15 -9.51 -10.43
N LYS A 232 5.32 -9.86 -11.41
CA LYS A 232 5.50 -11.06 -12.23
C LYS A 232 6.13 -10.71 -13.57
N TYR A 233 7.16 -11.47 -13.90
CA TYR A 233 7.84 -11.48 -15.19
C TYR A 233 7.70 -12.86 -15.84
N GLU A 234 8.26 -13.03 -17.04
CA GLU A 234 8.12 -14.27 -17.80
C GLU A 234 8.72 -15.49 -17.07
N GLY A 235 9.93 -15.34 -16.53
CA GLY A 235 10.72 -16.40 -15.89
C GLY A 235 10.85 -16.29 -14.37
N TYR A 236 10.36 -15.24 -13.72
CA TYR A 236 10.54 -15.05 -12.27
C TYR A 236 9.46 -14.15 -11.65
N LEU A 237 9.40 -14.19 -10.32
CA LEU A 237 8.57 -13.32 -9.49
C LEU A 237 9.48 -12.46 -8.62
N ARG A 238 9.31 -11.14 -8.66
CA ARG A 238 9.96 -10.23 -7.72
C ARG A 238 9.01 -9.89 -6.58
N LEU A 239 9.47 -10.13 -5.36
CA LEU A 239 8.80 -9.66 -4.14
C LEU A 239 9.50 -8.40 -3.65
N VAL A 240 8.73 -7.34 -3.40
CA VAL A 240 9.26 -6.04 -2.96
C VAL A 240 8.55 -5.57 -1.72
N VAL A 241 9.33 -5.24 -0.69
CA VAL A 241 8.85 -4.66 0.56
C VAL A 241 9.50 -3.28 0.75
N PRO A 242 8.88 -2.20 0.22
CA PRO A 242 9.35 -0.85 0.44
C PRO A 242 8.81 -0.24 1.73
N SER A 243 9.52 0.77 2.24
CA SER A 243 9.04 1.66 3.30
C SER A 243 8.33 2.91 2.76
N GLY A 244 8.65 3.31 1.53
CA GLY A 244 8.04 4.45 0.84
C GLY A 244 6.69 4.11 0.20
N ASN A 245 5.78 5.08 0.17
CA ASN A 245 4.53 5.02 -0.59
C ASN A 245 4.79 5.03 -2.10
N LEU A 246 3.78 4.75 -2.92
CA LEU A 246 3.88 4.84 -4.37
C LEU A 246 3.66 6.29 -4.84
N ALA A 247 4.57 7.17 -4.45
CA ALA A 247 4.54 8.59 -4.77
C ALA A 247 5.96 9.12 -5.06
N PRO A 248 6.11 10.17 -5.90
CA PRO A 248 7.42 10.63 -6.37
C PRO A 248 8.37 11.03 -5.23
N TYR A 249 7.83 11.65 -4.18
CA TYR A 249 8.63 12.11 -3.05
C TYR A 249 9.26 10.96 -2.24
N ASP A 250 8.60 9.80 -2.13
CA ASP A 250 9.10 8.66 -1.37
C ASP A 250 10.13 7.84 -2.15
N TRP A 251 10.11 7.93 -3.48
CA TRP A 251 11.12 7.36 -4.38
C TRP A 251 12.20 8.38 -4.79
N GLY A 252 12.34 9.41 -3.95
CA GLY A 252 13.37 10.43 -3.96
C GLY A 252 13.44 11.29 -5.22
N GLU A 253 12.36 11.36 -6.02
CA GLU A 253 12.30 12.27 -7.17
C GLU A 253 12.29 13.75 -6.75
N THR A 254 11.90 14.07 -5.52
CA THR A 254 12.09 15.42 -4.94
C THR A 254 13.48 15.59 -4.33
N GLY A 255 14.18 14.48 -4.06
CA GLY A 255 15.46 14.39 -3.36
C GLY A 255 15.42 14.91 -1.93
N VAL A 256 14.24 14.93 -1.32
CA VAL A 256 14.02 15.37 0.07
C VAL A 256 13.95 14.20 1.04
N LEU A 257 13.41 13.07 0.58
CA LEU A 257 13.26 11.86 1.37
C LEU A 257 14.07 10.73 0.75
N GLU A 258 14.62 9.92 1.63
CA GLU A 258 15.20 8.60 1.35
C GLU A 258 14.23 7.56 1.90
N ASN A 259 14.19 6.35 1.39
CA ASN A 259 13.44 5.23 1.95
C ASN A 259 14.26 3.95 1.75
N MET A 260 13.87 2.86 2.40
CA MET A 260 14.47 1.53 2.20
C MET A 260 13.53 0.62 1.42
N VAL A 261 14.12 -0.28 0.64
CA VAL A 261 13.43 -1.31 -0.13
C VAL A 261 14.15 -2.64 0.02
N PHE A 262 13.41 -3.68 0.43
CA PHE A 262 13.84 -5.07 0.28
C PHE A 262 13.27 -5.66 -1.00
N LEU A 263 14.08 -6.39 -1.77
CA LEU A 263 13.68 -7.05 -3.02
C LEU A 263 14.23 -8.47 -3.02
N ILE A 264 13.50 -9.44 -3.56
CA ILE A 264 14.03 -10.77 -3.87
C ILE A 264 13.36 -11.31 -5.15
N ASP A 265 14.17 -11.89 -6.04
CA ASP A 265 13.74 -12.48 -7.29
C ASP A 265 13.67 -14.01 -7.13
N LEU A 266 12.48 -14.58 -7.34
CA LEU A 266 12.19 -16.00 -7.20
C LEU A 266 12.01 -16.63 -8.58
N PRO A 267 12.86 -17.59 -8.98
CA PRO A 267 12.76 -18.20 -10.30
C PRO A 267 11.46 -19.00 -10.42
N ARG A 268 10.91 -19.02 -11.62
CA ARG A 268 9.76 -19.86 -11.95
C ARG A 268 10.22 -21.28 -12.22
N PHE A 269 9.47 -22.28 -11.77
CA PHE A 269 9.74 -23.68 -12.14
C PHE A 269 9.50 -23.90 -13.64
N GLU A 270 10.47 -24.52 -14.33
CA GLU A 270 10.42 -24.76 -15.78
C GLU A 270 9.38 -25.82 -16.19
N THR A 271 9.17 -26.81 -15.34
CA THR A 271 8.10 -27.81 -15.44
C THR A 271 7.24 -27.72 -14.19
N GLN A 272 5.96 -28.13 -14.27
CA GLN A 272 5.16 -28.39 -13.07
C GLN A 272 5.75 -29.61 -12.33
N GLN A 273 6.98 -29.48 -11.82
CA GLN A 273 7.53 -30.44 -10.89
C GLN A 273 6.58 -30.43 -9.70
N THR A 274 5.87 -31.55 -9.57
CA THR A 274 5.10 -31.97 -8.39
C THR A 274 6.01 -32.27 -7.20
N THR A 275 7.26 -31.80 -7.21
CA THR A 275 8.04 -31.69 -5.97
C THR A 275 7.41 -30.55 -5.21
N ALA A 276 6.65 -30.89 -4.16
CA ALA A 276 6.25 -29.95 -3.14
C ALA A 276 7.54 -29.34 -2.56
N GLY A 277 8.03 -28.25 -3.17
CA GLY A 277 9.17 -27.51 -2.67
C GLY A 277 8.88 -27.18 -1.21
N THR A 278 9.87 -27.44 -0.34
CA THR A 278 9.70 -27.25 1.10
C THR A 278 9.20 -25.84 1.35
N GLU A 279 7.92 -25.72 1.74
CA GLU A 279 7.28 -24.44 1.91
C GLU A 279 7.97 -23.68 3.05
N THR A 280 8.65 -22.60 2.71
CA THR A 280 9.37 -21.77 3.68
C THR A 280 8.39 -21.04 4.59
N LEU A 281 8.83 -20.71 5.81
CA LEU A 281 8.02 -19.89 6.72
C LEU A 281 7.66 -18.54 6.09
N PHE A 282 8.60 -17.93 5.36
CA PHE A 282 8.37 -16.72 4.59
C PHE A 282 7.20 -16.90 3.60
N GLY A 283 7.20 -17.97 2.81
CA GLY A 283 6.14 -18.27 1.85
C GLY A 283 4.78 -18.47 2.53
N LYS A 284 4.74 -19.22 3.64
CA LYS A 284 3.54 -19.45 4.45
C LYS A 284 2.93 -18.14 4.94
N GLU A 285 3.75 -17.29 5.55
CA GLU A 285 3.27 -16.03 6.14
C GLU A 285 2.92 -14.99 5.07
N LEU A 286 3.62 -14.96 3.94
CA LEU A 286 3.22 -14.15 2.79
C LEU A 286 1.82 -14.55 2.29
N ARG A 287 1.56 -15.85 2.10
CA ARG A 287 0.24 -16.35 1.66
C ARG A 287 -0.85 -16.02 2.67
N ARG A 288 -0.59 -16.22 3.97
CA ARG A 288 -1.50 -15.83 5.05
C ARG A 288 -1.86 -14.35 4.95
N PHE A 289 -0.87 -13.49 4.77
CA PHE A 289 -1.08 -12.06 4.64
C PHE A 289 -1.86 -11.69 3.38
N LEU A 290 -1.56 -12.29 2.22
CA LEU A 290 -2.29 -12.03 0.97
C LEU A 290 -3.76 -12.48 1.04
N THR A 291 -4.03 -13.62 1.66
CA THR A 291 -5.40 -14.09 1.91
C THR A 291 -6.15 -13.11 2.81
N ALA A 292 -5.51 -12.63 3.89
CA ALA A 292 -6.10 -11.63 4.78
C ALA A 292 -6.33 -10.27 4.10
N LEU A 293 -5.51 -9.92 3.10
CA LEU A 293 -5.75 -8.74 2.27
C LEU A 293 -7.00 -8.89 1.37
N GLY A 294 -7.48 -10.12 1.14
CA GLY A 294 -8.57 -10.42 0.20
C GLY A 294 -8.10 -10.66 -1.23
N ILE A 295 -6.81 -11.00 -1.42
CA ILE A 295 -6.28 -11.36 -2.73
C ILE A 295 -6.89 -12.71 -3.14
N GLY A 296 -7.39 -12.80 -4.38
CA GLY A 296 -8.10 -13.99 -4.85
C GLY A 296 -7.23 -15.26 -4.81
N GLU A 297 -7.82 -16.38 -4.41
CA GLU A 297 -7.14 -17.66 -4.19
C GLU A 297 -6.30 -18.12 -5.39
N LYS A 298 -6.79 -17.92 -6.62
CA LYS A 298 -6.03 -18.26 -7.84
C LYS A 298 -4.69 -17.51 -7.92
N LEU A 299 -4.65 -16.26 -7.48
CA LEU A 299 -3.44 -15.45 -7.50
C LEU A 299 -2.49 -15.86 -6.37
N VAL A 300 -3.01 -16.14 -5.18
CA VAL A 300 -2.21 -16.68 -4.06
C VAL A 300 -1.62 -18.05 -4.44
N LYS A 301 -2.44 -18.95 -4.98
CA LYS A 301 -2.00 -20.26 -5.46
C LYS A 301 -1.00 -20.18 -6.60
N SER A 302 -1.03 -19.10 -7.40
CA SER A 302 -0.04 -18.91 -8.48
C SER A 302 1.40 -18.76 -7.96
N LEU A 303 1.59 -18.47 -6.66
CA LEU A 303 2.90 -18.47 -6.01
C LEU A 303 3.54 -19.87 -5.98
N ASP A 304 2.75 -20.95 -6.10
CA ASP A 304 3.26 -22.34 -6.16
C ASP A 304 4.13 -22.60 -7.40
N ASN A 305 4.09 -21.71 -8.39
CA ASN A 305 4.89 -21.83 -9.61
C ASN A 305 6.32 -21.30 -9.46
N TYR A 306 6.72 -20.79 -8.29
CA TYR A 306 8.03 -20.18 -8.07
C TYR A 306 8.78 -20.85 -6.93
N ASP A 307 10.10 -20.86 -7.04
CA ASP A 307 10.97 -21.39 -6.00
C ASP A 307 11.15 -20.38 -4.87
N PHE A 308 10.67 -20.74 -3.69
CA PHE A 308 10.84 -19.96 -2.47
C PHE A 308 12.05 -20.40 -1.63
N SER A 309 12.87 -21.36 -2.07
CA SER A 309 13.98 -21.93 -1.30
C SER A 309 14.91 -20.88 -0.68
N GLU A 310 15.30 -19.86 -1.45
CA GLU A 310 16.17 -18.77 -1.01
C GLU A 310 15.50 -17.86 0.06
N THR A 311 14.17 -17.93 0.21
CA THR A 311 13.45 -17.21 1.28
C THR A 311 13.60 -17.85 2.66
N SER A 312 14.19 -19.05 2.75
CA SER A 312 14.35 -19.80 4.01
C SER A 312 15.17 -19.07 5.08
N ARG A 313 16.06 -18.16 4.66
CA ARG A 313 16.88 -17.32 5.54
C ARG A 313 16.22 -16.00 5.95
N TYR A 314 14.97 -15.76 5.54
CA TYR A 314 14.21 -14.55 5.82
C TYR A 314 12.92 -14.83 6.57
N GLY A 315 12.53 -13.89 7.44
CA GLY A 315 11.23 -13.87 8.10
C GLY A 315 10.27 -12.86 7.47
N PHE A 316 9.05 -13.28 7.12
CA PHE A 316 7.99 -12.36 6.66
C PHE A 316 7.05 -12.00 7.83
N VAL A 317 7.35 -10.89 8.52
CA VAL A 317 6.55 -10.40 9.65
C VAL A 317 5.48 -9.42 9.16
N HIS A 318 4.23 -9.66 9.53
CA HIS A 318 3.08 -8.82 9.15
C HIS A 318 2.17 -8.48 10.34
N THR A 319 1.27 -7.53 10.13
CA THR A 319 0.22 -7.17 11.09
C THR A 319 -1.12 -7.12 10.35
N ILE A 320 -2.06 -7.93 10.80
CA ILE A 320 -3.43 -7.99 10.27
C ILE A 320 -4.36 -7.35 11.31
N SER A 321 -5.26 -6.48 10.86
CA SER A 321 -6.20 -5.79 11.75
C SER A 321 -7.29 -6.75 12.24
N GLY A 322 -7.77 -6.54 13.47
CA GLY A 322 -8.83 -7.34 14.09
C GLY A 322 -8.36 -8.15 15.29
N SER A 323 -9.29 -8.91 15.87
CA SER A 323 -9.02 -9.83 16.96
C SER A 323 -8.64 -11.21 16.42
N HIS A 324 -7.54 -11.76 16.94
CA HIS A 324 -6.98 -13.04 16.49
C HIS A 324 -7.14 -14.08 17.60
N ALA A 325 -7.93 -15.12 17.35
CA ALA A 325 -8.22 -16.20 18.29
C ALA A 325 -7.56 -17.53 17.85
N ASN A 326 -7.63 -18.55 18.71
CA ASN A 326 -7.06 -19.89 18.47
C ASN A 326 -5.56 -19.81 18.19
N ASP A 327 -5.06 -20.30 17.05
CA ASP A 327 -3.63 -20.23 16.71
C ASP A 327 -3.26 -18.96 15.92
N SER A 328 -4.25 -18.20 15.43
CA SER A 328 -4.01 -17.06 14.52
C SER A 328 -3.20 -15.93 15.16
N TRP A 329 -3.29 -15.74 16.48
CA TRP A 329 -2.55 -14.70 17.20
C TRP A 329 -1.04 -14.90 17.14
N GLN A 330 -0.57 -16.14 16.97
CA GLN A 330 0.86 -16.47 16.93
C GLN A 330 1.57 -15.98 15.66
N HIS A 331 0.81 -15.57 14.65
CA HIS A 331 1.32 -15.28 13.31
C HIS A 331 1.44 -13.79 12.98
N THR A 332 0.90 -12.91 13.82
CA THR A 332 0.77 -11.49 13.47
C THR A 332 1.20 -10.57 14.60
N GLY A 333 1.61 -9.36 14.25
CA GLY A 333 2.14 -8.40 15.23
C GLY A 333 3.41 -8.91 15.91
N TYR A 334 3.61 -8.52 17.18
CA TYR A 334 4.80 -8.90 17.94
C TYR A 334 4.86 -10.40 18.27
N CYS A 335 3.70 -11.06 18.37
CA CYS A 335 3.64 -12.50 18.54
C CYS A 335 4.24 -13.22 17.31
N GLY A 336 3.85 -12.78 16.11
CA GLY A 336 4.43 -13.24 14.84
C GLY A 336 5.92 -12.95 14.71
N LEU A 337 6.37 -11.80 15.21
CA LEU A 337 7.79 -11.44 15.27
C LEU A 337 8.59 -12.46 16.09
N GLY A 338 8.15 -12.77 17.31
CA GLY A 338 8.87 -13.73 18.16
C GLY A 338 8.84 -15.15 17.63
N ASN A 339 7.70 -15.58 17.06
CA ASN A 339 7.65 -16.87 16.37
C ASN A 339 8.62 -16.94 15.18
N THR A 340 8.75 -15.85 14.43
CA THR A 340 9.69 -15.73 13.31
C THR A 340 11.14 -15.79 13.79
N ALA A 341 11.50 -15.03 14.84
CA ALA A 341 12.85 -15.06 15.41
C ALA A 341 13.22 -16.47 15.90
N ARG A 342 12.30 -17.18 16.56
CA ARG A 342 12.50 -18.58 16.97
C ARG A 342 12.71 -19.51 15.79
N SER A 343 11.88 -19.38 14.75
CA SER A 343 11.93 -20.25 13.58
C SER A 343 13.19 -20.05 12.73
N LEU A 344 13.78 -18.86 12.75
CA LEU A 344 15.09 -18.57 12.15
C LEU A 344 16.28 -19.04 13.02
N GLY A 345 16.03 -19.61 14.19
CA GLY A 345 17.06 -20.04 15.14
C GLY A 345 17.77 -18.89 15.85
N LEU A 346 17.09 -17.74 15.99
CA LEU A 346 17.62 -16.52 16.61
C LEU A 346 17.05 -16.26 18.01
N ALA A 347 16.16 -17.12 18.48
CA ALA A 347 15.66 -17.04 19.85
C ALA A 347 16.80 -17.20 20.86
N THR A 348 16.75 -16.42 21.93
CA THR A 348 17.82 -16.34 22.93
C THR A 348 17.27 -15.91 24.28
N ASP A 349 17.84 -16.45 25.35
CA ASP A 349 17.59 -15.99 26.72
C ASP A 349 18.59 -14.91 27.16
N TYR A 350 19.64 -14.65 26.37
CA TYR A 350 20.59 -13.58 26.63
C TYR A 350 19.99 -12.20 26.30
N PRO A 351 20.45 -11.12 26.97
CA PRO A 351 20.07 -9.76 26.60
C PRO A 351 20.38 -9.45 25.13
N VAL A 352 19.50 -8.68 24.49
CA VAL A 352 19.66 -8.23 23.10
C VAL A 352 19.53 -6.72 23.01
N ASP A 353 20.33 -6.07 22.16
CA ASP A 353 20.15 -4.64 21.91
C ASP A 353 19.14 -4.42 20.78
N VAL A 354 18.11 -3.62 21.04
CA VAL A 354 17.04 -3.30 20.11
C VAL A 354 17.13 -1.84 19.69
N ASP A 355 17.46 -1.61 18.42
CA ASP A 355 17.40 -0.30 17.77
C ASP A 355 16.07 -0.13 17.04
N TYR A 356 15.13 0.58 17.67
CA TYR A 356 13.79 0.86 17.13
C TYR A 356 13.76 2.20 16.39
N VAL A 357 13.92 2.14 15.09
CA VAL A 357 14.00 3.31 14.21
C VAL A 357 12.62 3.56 13.60
N THR A 358 11.85 4.58 14.00
CA THR A 358 10.48 4.82 13.43
C THR A 358 10.20 6.24 12.90
N SER A 359 9.34 6.32 11.88
CA SER A 359 8.85 7.57 11.25
C SER A 359 7.69 8.21 12.00
N SER A 360 7.01 7.43 12.84
CA SER A 360 5.86 7.85 13.62
C SER A 360 5.85 7.13 14.97
N LEU A 361 5.51 7.86 16.02
CA LEU A 361 5.43 7.34 17.38
C LEU A 361 4.00 7.48 17.91
N GLY A 362 3.39 6.33 18.16
CA GLY A 362 2.16 6.26 18.94
C GLY A 362 2.44 6.47 20.44
N SER A 363 1.39 6.36 21.26
CA SER A 363 1.55 6.39 22.71
C SER A 363 2.28 5.14 23.20
N LEU A 364 3.58 5.28 23.49
CA LEU A 364 4.39 4.19 24.03
C LEU A 364 4.12 3.98 25.52
N ASN A 365 4.16 2.73 25.96
CA ASN A 365 4.13 2.34 27.36
C ASN A 365 5.12 1.20 27.59
N HIS A 366 5.57 1.02 28.84
CA HIS A 366 6.56 -0.01 29.16
C HIS A 366 6.09 -1.42 28.81
N GLY A 367 4.83 -1.77 29.04
CA GLY A 367 4.31 -3.10 28.70
C GLY A 367 4.44 -3.42 27.21
N TYR A 368 4.14 -2.45 26.36
CA TYR A 368 4.34 -2.59 24.91
C TYR A 368 5.81 -2.76 24.53
N LEU A 369 6.71 -1.93 25.08
CA LEU A 369 8.15 -2.03 24.80
C LEU A 369 8.72 -3.37 25.28
N THR A 370 8.32 -3.85 26.46
CA THR A 370 8.68 -5.18 26.97
C THR A 370 8.19 -6.29 26.05
N ALA A 371 6.96 -6.20 25.51
CA ALA A 371 6.44 -7.20 24.58
C ALA A 371 7.25 -7.25 23.27
N ILE A 372 7.62 -6.09 22.71
CA ILE A 372 8.50 -6.03 21.52
C ILE A 372 9.88 -6.60 21.83
N TYR A 373 10.47 -6.24 22.98
CA TYR A 373 11.77 -6.75 23.40
C TYR A 373 11.77 -8.27 23.55
N ASN A 374 10.79 -8.82 24.25
CA ASN A 374 10.62 -10.26 24.42
C ASN A 374 10.42 -10.95 23.06
N ALA A 375 9.67 -10.35 22.13
CA ALA A 375 9.53 -10.87 20.78
C ALA A 375 10.86 -10.88 20.02
N CYS A 376 11.74 -9.88 20.20
CA CYS A 376 13.09 -9.90 19.62
C CYS A 376 13.95 -11.04 20.16
N GLN A 377 13.71 -11.47 21.40
CA GLN A 377 14.31 -12.67 22.02
C GLN A 377 13.63 -13.99 21.58
N GLY A 378 12.56 -13.91 20.78
CA GLY A 378 11.82 -15.06 20.29
C GLY A 378 10.56 -15.42 21.08
N ASP A 379 10.16 -14.64 22.10
CA ASP A 379 8.90 -14.90 22.82
C ASP A 379 7.68 -14.69 21.92
N SER A 380 6.74 -15.63 21.91
CA SER A 380 5.53 -15.54 21.10
C SER A 380 4.47 -14.59 21.66
N GLY A 381 4.73 -13.90 22.79
CA GLY A 381 3.76 -13.09 23.53
C GLY A 381 3.22 -13.78 24.79
N MET A 382 3.71 -14.98 25.11
CA MET A 382 3.27 -15.75 26.27
C MET A 382 3.76 -15.15 27.58
N LYS A 383 4.99 -14.64 27.65
CA LYS A 383 5.52 -13.97 28.85
C LYS A 383 4.61 -12.83 29.32
N GLU A 384 4.14 -12.02 28.36
CA GLU A 384 3.31 -10.86 28.65
C GLU A 384 1.85 -11.26 28.99
N TYR A 385 1.32 -12.31 28.35
CA TYR A 385 0.02 -12.90 28.68
C TYR A 385 -0.02 -13.48 30.11
N GLU A 386 0.99 -14.27 30.49
CA GLU A 386 1.11 -14.86 31.83
C GLU A 386 1.29 -13.81 32.92
N ALA A 387 2.08 -12.77 32.64
CA ALA A 387 2.24 -11.62 33.54
C ALA A 387 0.93 -10.85 33.77
N ARG A 388 0.05 -10.77 32.76
CA ARG A 388 -1.29 -10.18 32.91
C ARG A 388 -2.22 -11.06 33.75
N GLN A 389 -2.23 -12.37 33.52
CA GLN A 389 -3.06 -13.30 34.28
C GLN A 389 -2.69 -13.33 35.76
N SER A 390 -1.40 -13.41 36.08
CA SER A 390 -0.89 -13.44 37.46
C SER A 390 -1.20 -12.16 38.26
N LYS A 391 -1.25 -10.99 37.59
CA LYS A 391 -1.67 -9.72 38.21
C LYS A 391 -3.16 -9.69 38.54
N SER A 392 -4.01 -10.30 37.69
CA SER A 392 -5.45 -10.40 37.93
C SER A 392 -5.76 -11.20 39.20
N THR A 393 -5.08 -12.31 39.43
CA THR A 393 -5.20 -13.14 40.65
C THR A 393 -4.71 -12.41 41.90
N ARG A 394 -3.62 -11.64 41.81
CA ARG A 394 -3.08 -10.87 42.94
C ARG A 394 -3.96 -9.66 43.32
N SER A 395 -4.63 -9.04 42.34
CA SER A 395 -5.55 -7.92 42.57
C SER A 395 -6.85 -8.29 43.30
N LYS A 396 -7.23 -9.59 43.29
CA LYS A 396 -8.31 -10.12 44.12
C LYS A 396 -7.91 -10.32 45.59
N ALA A 397 -6.61 -10.40 45.89
CA ALA A 397 -6.09 -10.68 47.22
C ALA A 397 -5.58 -9.45 48.00
N GLY A 398 -5.61 -8.25 47.41
CA GLY A 398 -5.02 -7.05 48.01
C GLY A 398 -5.78 -5.76 47.71
N ARG A 399 -6.93 -5.56 48.37
CA ARG A 399 -7.58 -4.24 48.52
C ARG A 399 -7.35 -3.71 49.93
N SER A 400 -6.12 -3.34 50.26
CA SER A 400 -5.81 -2.51 51.43
C SER A 400 -4.35 -2.01 51.36
N GLY A 401 -4.14 -0.90 50.67
CA GLY A 401 -2.86 -0.19 50.67
C GLY A 401 -2.93 1.12 49.90
N PRO A 402 -2.50 2.26 50.48
CA PRO A 402 -2.65 3.56 49.85
C PRO A 402 -1.69 3.74 48.67
N SER A 403 -2.21 4.46 47.69
CA SER A 403 -1.56 4.91 46.46
C SER A 403 -0.27 5.69 46.70
N GLY A 404 0.70 5.54 45.79
CA GLY A 404 1.61 6.63 45.45
C GLY A 404 3.11 6.35 45.56
N SER A 405 3.65 5.50 44.69
CA SER A 405 4.93 5.73 44.00
C SER A 405 5.14 4.61 42.99
N LYS A 406 5.14 4.91 41.68
CA LYS A 406 5.57 3.94 40.67
C LYS A 406 7.09 3.87 40.73
N THR A 407 7.63 3.09 41.65
CA THR A 407 9.04 2.69 41.62
C THR A 407 9.28 1.97 40.29
N ILE A 408 10.18 2.51 39.47
CA ILE A 408 10.64 1.84 38.26
C ILE A 408 11.23 0.50 38.71
N THR A 409 10.68 -0.61 38.22
CA THR A 409 11.17 -1.95 38.57
C THR A 409 12.58 -2.13 37.98
N ALA A 410 13.42 -2.96 38.61
CA ALA A 410 14.77 -3.24 38.09
C ALA A 410 14.74 -3.69 36.61
N GLU A 411 13.73 -4.48 36.24
CA GLU A 411 13.45 -4.91 34.85
C GLU A 411 13.19 -3.73 33.89
N ALA A 412 12.55 -2.66 34.37
CA ALA A 412 12.28 -1.48 33.54
C ALA A 412 13.52 -0.60 33.36
N VAL A 413 14.47 -0.64 34.30
CA VAL A 413 15.78 0.01 34.14
C VAL A 413 16.63 -0.77 33.14
N ASP A 414 16.65 -2.10 33.26
CA ASP A 414 17.39 -2.99 32.36
C ASP A 414 16.93 -2.85 30.89
N LEU A 415 15.62 -2.79 30.66
CA LEU A 415 15.05 -2.55 29.33
C LEU A 415 15.51 -1.21 28.73
N GLN A 416 15.69 -0.16 29.54
CA GLN A 416 16.12 1.15 29.04
C GLN A 416 17.57 1.13 28.54
N HIS A 417 18.41 0.22 29.05
CA HIS A 417 19.78 0.06 28.58
C HIS A 417 19.85 -0.67 27.23
N HIS A 418 18.91 -1.56 26.98
CA HIS A 418 18.89 -2.41 25.79
C HIS A 418 17.94 -1.95 24.68
N PHE A 419 17.06 -0.97 24.93
CA PHE A 419 16.07 -0.52 23.95
C PHE A 419 16.27 0.95 23.58
N ARG A 420 16.77 1.21 22.37
CA ARG A 420 17.05 2.55 21.83
C ARG A 420 16.02 2.92 20.78
N ILE A 421 15.40 4.09 20.91
CA ILE A 421 14.42 4.60 19.94
C ILE A 421 15.05 5.74 19.13
N TYR A 422 15.09 5.60 17.81
CA TYR A 422 15.54 6.65 16.91
C TYR A 422 14.34 7.29 16.26
N PHE A 423 14.22 8.59 16.50
CA PHE A 423 13.21 9.45 15.93
C PHE A 423 13.82 10.82 15.61
N PRO A 424 13.50 11.44 14.47
CA PRO A 424 14.08 12.72 14.09
C PRO A 424 13.75 13.82 15.09
N THR A 425 14.78 14.56 15.51
CA THR A 425 14.57 15.76 16.32
C THR A 425 14.05 16.91 15.47
N GLU A 426 13.43 17.92 16.10
CA GLU A 426 13.04 19.15 15.39
C GLU A 426 14.24 19.81 14.69
N LYS A 427 15.42 19.81 15.34
CA LYS A 427 16.65 20.34 14.77
C LYS A 427 17.02 19.59 13.48
N THR A 428 17.04 18.26 13.53
CA THR A 428 17.32 17.40 12.36
C THR A 428 16.38 17.70 11.20
N VAL A 429 15.08 17.82 11.48
CA VAL A 429 14.05 18.09 10.47
C VAL A 429 14.23 19.49 9.87
N SER A 430 14.38 20.51 10.72
CA SER A 430 14.51 21.90 10.27
C SER A 430 15.81 22.17 9.51
N SER A 431 16.89 21.45 9.80
CA SER A 431 18.15 21.54 9.06
C SER A 431 18.21 20.64 7.81
N SER A 432 17.19 19.81 7.57
CA SER A 432 17.15 18.94 6.39
C SER A 432 16.88 19.73 5.11
N ARG A 433 17.18 19.15 3.95
CA ARG A 433 16.89 19.77 2.63
C ARG A 433 15.41 20.08 2.42
N GLY A 434 14.53 19.34 3.09
CA GLY A 434 13.09 19.54 3.05
C GLY A 434 12.54 20.51 4.08
N GLY A 435 13.36 21.01 5.01
CA GLY A 435 12.98 21.91 6.09
C GLY A 435 11.79 21.41 6.92
N ARG A 436 11.05 22.33 7.56
CA ARG A 436 9.86 21.94 8.36
C ARG A 436 8.70 21.39 7.53
N SER A 437 8.67 21.61 6.22
CA SER A 437 7.63 21.09 5.31
C SER A 437 7.62 19.58 5.19
N VAL A 438 8.70 18.89 5.55
CA VAL A 438 8.68 17.42 5.65
C VAL A 438 7.95 16.91 6.89
N SER A 439 7.66 17.78 7.86
CA SER A 439 6.77 17.43 8.98
C SER A 439 5.33 17.84 8.70
N MET A 440 4.39 16.90 8.77
CA MET A 440 2.97 17.21 8.73
C MET A 440 2.45 17.33 10.17
N SER A 441 2.40 18.55 10.71
CA SER A 441 1.57 18.81 11.89
C SER A 441 0.12 19.05 11.45
N ARG A 442 -0.85 18.34 12.05
CA ARG A 442 -2.29 18.62 11.89
C ARG A 442 -2.56 20.10 12.22
N PRO A 443 -3.19 20.90 11.33
CA PRO A 443 -3.63 22.24 11.70
C PRO A 443 -4.82 22.11 12.68
N GLY A 444 -4.69 22.68 13.88
CA GLY A 444 -5.85 22.95 14.76
C GLY A 444 -5.99 22.16 16.07
N SER A 445 -4.99 21.42 16.57
CA SER A 445 -5.06 20.88 17.94
C SER A 445 -4.68 21.95 18.98
N PRO A 446 -5.52 22.25 19.98
CA PRO A 446 -5.17 23.20 21.04
C PRO A 446 -3.92 22.70 21.78
N ARG A 447 -3.07 23.64 22.21
CA ARG A 447 -1.76 23.42 22.88
C ARG A 447 -1.85 22.45 24.07
N ARG A 448 -1.87 21.15 23.79
CA ARG A 448 -1.50 20.06 24.70
C ARG A 448 -0.50 19.23 23.92
N ARG A 449 0.80 19.40 24.25
CA ARG A 449 1.98 18.66 23.75
C ARG A 449 1.64 17.66 22.63
N SER A 450 1.33 18.21 21.45
CA SER A 450 0.96 17.44 20.28
C SER A 450 2.24 16.96 19.62
N ILE A 451 2.40 15.64 19.58
CA ILE A 451 3.51 14.93 18.96
C ILE A 451 3.62 15.40 17.49
N LEU A 452 4.80 15.94 17.15
CA LEU A 452 5.20 16.23 15.78
C LEU A 452 5.17 14.92 14.98
N VAL A 453 4.51 14.91 13.83
CA VAL A 453 4.59 13.81 12.86
C VAL A 453 5.54 14.25 11.74
N PRO A 454 6.85 13.96 11.84
CA PRO A 454 7.76 14.11 10.71
C PRO A 454 7.48 13.00 9.68
N LYS A 455 7.34 13.33 8.39
CA LYS A 455 7.57 12.35 7.33
C LYS A 455 9.09 12.18 7.24
N CYS A 456 9.63 11.29 8.08
CA CYS A 456 11.04 10.93 8.02
C CYS A 456 11.12 9.41 7.96
N PRO A 457 11.97 8.82 7.12
CA PRO A 457 11.97 7.39 6.83
C PRO A 457 12.60 6.63 7.97
N CYS A 458 11.80 6.02 8.81
CA CYS A 458 12.32 5.21 9.89
C CYS A 458 11.37 4.02 10.08
N LEU A 459 11.98 2.84 9.93
CA LEU A 459 11.44 1.48 9.81
C LEU A 459 10.28 1.12 10.75
N LEU A 460 9.30 0.40 10.20
CA LEU A 460 8.84 -0.80 10.89
C LEU A 460 8.43 -1.86 9.88
N ARG A 461 9.43 -2.62 9.43
CA ARG A 461 9.29 -4.02 9.01
C ARG A 461 10.59 -4.73 9.33
N MET A 462 10.56 -5.57 10.36
CA MET A 462 11.66 -6.49 10.65
C MET A 462 11.60 -7.63 9.64
N LEU A 463 12.37 -7.51 8.56
CA LEU A 463 12.86 -8.67 7.83
C LEU A 463 14.09 -9.15 8.60
N ILE A 464 13.90 -10.18 9.41
CA ILE A 464 15.00 -10.81 10.12
C ILE A 464 15.71 -11.72 9.11
N SER A 465 17.02 -11.53 8.94
CA SER A 465 17.85 -12.33 8.06
C SER A 465 18.95 -13.03 8.87
N ARG A 466 19.18 -14.31 8.59
CA ARG A 466 20.40 -14.99 9.04
C ARG A 466 21.49 -14.68 8.00
N HIS A 467 22.60 -14.09 8.45
CA HIS A 467 23.76 -13.82 7.60
C HIS A 467 24.31 -15.09 6.97
#